data_AF-A0A165M1H5-F1
#
_entry.id   AF-A0A165M1H5-F1
#
_cell.length_a   1.000
_cell.length_b   1.000
_cell.length_c   1.000
_cell.angle_alpha   90.00
_cell.angle_beta   90.00
_cell.angle_gamma   90.00
#
_symmetry.space_group_name_H-M   'P 1'
#
loop_
_entity.id
_entity.type
_entity.pdbx_description
1 polymer ?
#
loop_
_entity_poly.entity_id
_entity_poly.type
_entity_poly.pdbx_seq_one_letter_code
_entity_poly.pdbx_strand_id
1 'polypeptide(L)'
;MDVAHIAAEVREVAALAIAAELFDINQSESRLCSLPDEVISLVAAHMSFNNLLTACQICSRWRTAILSDARLWIHITLRLNDDQLRDSAWMSHSLDELLARSMRLPVSISITDRDNREGAEKHDAPLAVPAIVIKHLHRSRSLSLSFLNHGLDVGQLTQPAPLLEILTLMRCGSDSISNVYPTACFL
;
A
#
# COMPACT_ATOMS: atom_id res chain seq x y z
N MET A 1 -0.62 33.43 -2.42
CA MET A 1 -0.12 32.27 -3.16
C MET A 1 0.22 31.22 -2.12
N ASP A 2 -0.47 30.09 -2.14
CA ASP A 2 -0.41 29.07 -1.09
C ASP A 2 0.85 28.20 -1.26
N VAL A 3 1.57 27.94 -0.17
CA VAL A 3 2.77 27.08 -0.16
C VAL A 3 2.44 25.67 -0.64
N ALA A 4 1.22 25.19 -0.38
CA ALA A 4 0.74 23.90 -0.87
C ALA A 4 0.65 23.84 -2.41
N HIS A 5 0.31 24.96 -3.05
CA HIS A 5 0.20 25.07 -4.50
C HIS A 5 1.57 25.02 -5.19
N ILE A 6 2.55 25.78 -4.66
CA ILE A 6 3.93 25.78 -5.17
C ILE A 6 4.56 24.39 -5.01
N ALA A 7 4.34 23.72 -3.88
CA ALA A 7 4.84 22.37 -3.66
C ALA A 7 4.19 21.32 -4.56
N ALA A 8 2.96 21.56 -5.05
CA ALA A 8 2.32 20.71 -6.05
C ALA A 8 2.94 20.93 -7.44
N GLU A 9 3.12 22.18 -7.87
CA GLU A 9 3.77 22.51 -9.16
C GLU A 9 5.21 21.99 -9.23
N VAL A 10 6.01 22.17 -8.18
CA VAL A 10 7.40 21.67 -8.16
C VAL A 10 7.44 20.15 -8.26
N ARG A 11 6.50 19.44 -7.63
CA ARG A 11 6.39 17.97 -7.75
C ARG A 11 5.97 17.54 -9.14
N GLU A 12 5.03 18.26 -9.76
CA GLU A 12 4.58 17.96 -11.11
C GLU A 12 5.68 18.18 -12.15
N VAL A 13 6.39 19.31 -12.06
CA VAL A 13 7.54 19.61 -12.93
C VAL A 13 8.68 18.60 -12.71
N ALA A 14 8.98 18.25 -11.45
CA ALA A 14 9.97 17.23 -11.15
C ALA A 14 9.56 15.86 -11.69
N ALA A 15 8.29 15.46 -11.53
CA ALA A 15 7.78 14.20 -12.06
C ALA A 15 7.82 14.16 -13.60
N LEU A 16 7.48 15.26 -14.28
CA LEU A 16 7.57 15.38 -15.74
C LEU A 16 9.02 15.35 -16.24
N ALA A 17 9.92 16.06 -15.56
CA ALA A 17 11.35 16.03 -15.89
C ALA A 17 11.94 14.63 -15.68
N ILE A 18 11.60 13.98 -14.56
CA ILE A 18 11.98 12.59 -14.28
C ILE A 18 11.37 11.66 -15.33
N ALA A 19 10.11 11.82 -15.72
CA ALA A 19 9.47 10.97 -16.73
C ALA A 19 10.09 11.15 -18.14
N ALA A 20 10.43 12.37 -18.52
CA ALA A 20 11.09 12.67 -19.79
C ALA A 20 12.51 12.09 -19.84
N GLU A 21 13.28 12.26 -18.76
CA GLU A 21 14.60 11.64 -18.61
C GLU A 21 14.49 10.11 -18.57
N LEU A 22 13.52 9.55 -17.86
CA LEU A 22 13.28 8.11 -17.81
C LEU A 22 12.89 7.55 -19.19
N PHE A 23 12.17 8.31 -20.03
CA PHE A 23 11.84 7.90 -21.40
C PHE A 23 13.09 7.84 -22.29
N ASP A 24 13.97 8.85 -22.19
CA ASP A 24 15.22 8.89 -22.94
C ASP A 24 16.21 7.83 -22.44
N ILE A 25 16.24 7.63 -21.13
CA ILE A 25 17.03 6.60 -20.47
C ILE A 25 16.51 5.19 -20.81
N ASN A 26 15.21 4.99 -21.03
CA ASN A 26 14.66 3.67 -21.42
C ASN A 26 15.18 3.19 -22.78
N GLN A 27 15.68 4.09 -23.64
CA GLN A 27 16.37 3.68 -24.87
C GLN A 27 17.80 3.17 -24.61
N SER A 28 18.31 3.33 -23.39
CA SER A 28 19.62 2.88 -22.94
C SER A 28 19.49 2.11 -21.61
N GLU A 29 19.09 0.84 -21.67
CA GLU A 29 18.92 -0.05 -20.49
C GLU A 29 20.12 -0.02 -19.51
N SER A 30 21.31 0.37 -19.97
CA SER A 30 22.53 0.51 -19.14
C SER A 30 22.52 1.70 -18.17
N ARG A 31 21.79 2.78 -18.43
CA ARG A 31 21.88 4.02 -17.62
C ARG A 31 20.99 4.01 -16.38
N LEU A 32 19.83 3.33 -16.38
CA LEU A 32 19.01 3.20 -15.16
C LEU A 32 19.76 2.45 -14.06
N CYS A 33 20.55 1.46 -14.44
CA CYS A 33 21.26 0.60 -13.50
C CYS A 33 22.47 1.31 -12.86
N SER A 34 22.94 2.42 -13.42
CA SER A 34 24.10 3.17 -12.90
C SER A 34 23.72 4.29 -11.93
N LEU A 35 22.43 4.64 -11.81
CA LEU A 35 21.95 5.66 -10.89
C LEU A 35 22.35 5.37 -9.44
N PRO A 36 22.80 6.37 -8.66
CA PRO A 36 23.01 6.24 -7.23
C PRO A 36 21.76 5.77 -6.48
N ASP A 37 21.94 5.05 -5.38
CA ASP A 37 20.83 4.43 -4.64
C ASP A 37 19.90 5.51 -4.06
N GLU A 38 20.44 6.67 -3.68
CA GLU A 38 19.66 7.82 -3.20
C GLU A 38 18.73 8.38 -4.28
N VAL A 39 19.17 8.38 -5.54
CA VAL A 39 18.37 8.84 -6.68
C VAL A 39 17.27 7.81 -6.97
N ILE A 40 17.59 6.52 -6.91
CA ILE A 40 16.60 5.44 -7.08
C ILE A 40 15.52 5.55 -6.00
N SER A 41 15.90 5.68 -4.73
CA SER A 41 14.95 5.83 -3.62
C SER A 41 14.11 7.09 -3.75
N LEU A 42 14.69 8.21 -4.20
CA LEU A 42 13.95 9.46 -4.44
C LEU A 42 12.90 9.28 -5.55
N VAL A 43 13.28 8.68 -6.68
CA VAL A 43 12.36 8.39 -7.79
C VAL A 43 11.25 7.43 -7.33
N ALA A 44 11.63 6.38 -6.61
CA ALA A 44 10.71 5.38 -6.06
C ALA A 44 9.71 5.98 -5.05
N ALA A 45 10.11 7.00 -4.28
CA ALA A 45 9.23 7.69 -3.32
C ALA A 45 8.05 8.42 -4.00
N HIS A 46 8.13 8.68 -5.30
CA HIS A 46 7.06 9.29 -6.09
C HIS A 46 6.21 8.25 -6.86
N MET A 47 6.52 6.96 -6.73
CA MET A 47 5.77 5.90 -7.40
C MET A 47 4.55 5.45 -6.61
N SER A 48 3.53 4.99 -7.33
CA SER A 48 2.46 4.21 -6.69
C SER A 48 3.02 2.88 -6.17
N PHE A 49 2.34 2.26 -5.21
CA PHE A 49 2.76 0.97 -4.65
C PHE A 49 2.96 -0.10 -5.74
N ASN A 50 2.07 -0.17 -6.74
CA ASN A 50 2.23 -1.12 -7.85
C ASN A 50 3.46 -0.82 -8.71
N ASN A 51 3.69 0.46 -9.03
CA ASN A 51 4.86 0.88 -9.80
C ASN A 51 6.15 0.61 -9.03
N LEU A 52 6.13 0.73 -7.70
CA LEU A 52 7.24 0.41 -6.82
C LEU A 52 7.61 -1.09 -6.91
N LEU A 53 6.61 -1.97 -6.87
CA LEU A 53 6.82 -3.41 -7.05
C LEU A 53 7.39 -3.74 -8.44
N THR A 54 6.92 -3.07 -9.50
CA THR A 54 7.47 -3.21 -10.85
C THR A 54 8.91 -2.68 -10.92
N ALA A 55 9.22 -1.56 -10.27
CA ALA A 55 10.55 -0.98 -10.24
C ALA A 55 11.59 -1.91 -9.57
N CYS A 56 11.17 -2.71 -8.58
CA CYS A 56 12.00 -3.78 -8.01
C CYS A 56 12.38 -4.88 -9.02
N GLN A 57 11.76 -4.93 -10.20
CA GLN A 57 12.07 -5.90 -11.25
C GLN A 57 13.02 -5.37 -12.33
N ILE A 58 13.36 -4.07 -12.34
CA ILE A 58 14.23 -3.45 -13.35
C ILE A 58 15.63 -4.09 -13.33
N CYS A 59 16.31 -4.05 -12.18
CA CYS A 59 17.59 -4.72 -11.99
C CYS A 59 17.85 -5.01 -10.51
N SER A 60 18.90 -5.78 -10.21
CA SER A 60 19.26 -6.12 -8.82
C SER A 60 19.53 -4.89 -7.95
N ARG A 61 20.15 -3.85 -8.51
CA ARG A 61 20.45 -2.61 -7.79
C ARG A 61 19.19 -1.85 -7.41
N TRP A 62 18.25 -1.68 -8.36
CA TRP A 62 16.96 -1.05 -8.09
C TRP A 62 16.19 -1.80 -7.02
N ARG A 63 16.16 -3.13 -7.11
CA ARG A 63 15.58 -3.99 -6.07
C ARG A 63 16.20 -3.72 -4.70
N THR A 64 17.53 -3.74 -4.59
CA THR A 64 18.22 -3.52 -3.32
C THR A 64 17.96 -2.13 -2.75
N ALA A 65 18.07 -1.08 -3.57
CA ALA A 65 17.81 0.30 -3.14
C ALA A 65 16.37 0.48 -2.64
N ILE A 66 15.38 -0.03 -3.39
CA ILE A 66 13.96 0.08 -3.02
C ILE A 66 13.62 -0.78 -1.79
N LEU A 67 14.07 -2.04 -1.74
CA LEU A 67 13.74 -2.93 -0.63
C LEU A 67 14.42 -2.52 0.70
N SER A 68 15.54 -1.80 0.64
CA SER A 68 16.27 -1.34 1.83
C SER A 68 15.75 -0.02 2.43
N ASP A 69 15.07 0.82 1.65
CA ASP A 69 14.48 2.06 2.16
C ASP A 69 13.09 1.81 2.78
N ALA A 70 13.05 1.68 4.12
CA ALA A 70 11.82 1.47 4.88
C ALA A 70 10.72 2.53 4.63
N ARG A 71 11.09 3.76 4.25
CA ARG A 71 10.13 4.86 4.05
C ARG A 71 9.24 4.62 2.83
N LEU A 72 9.70 3.85 1.85
CA LEU A 72 8.93 3.49 0.66
C LEU A 72 7.78 2.52 0.98
N TRP A 73 7.82 1.89 2.15
CA TRP A 73 6.87 0.84 2.57
C TRP A 73 5.87 1.32 3.64
N ILE A 74 5.83 2.63 3.94
CA ILE A 74 4.90 3.19 4.93
C ILE A 74 3.49 3.38 4.38
N HIS A 75 3.32 3.37 3.06
CA HIS A 75 2.03 3.50 2.38
C HIS A 75 1.78 2.29 1.49
N ILE A 76 1.05 1.30 2.01
CA ILE A 76 0.75 0.06 1.30
C ILE A 76 -0.68 0.14 0.79
N THR A 77 -0.84 0.18 -0.53
CA THR A 77 -2.14 0.16 -1.19
C THR A 77 -2.25 -1.08 -2.05
N LEU A 78 -3.08 -2.04 -1.63
CA LEU A 78 -3.31 -3.29 -2.33
C LEU A 78 -4.69 -3.28 -2.97
N ARG A 79 -4.73 -3.58 -4.27
CA ARG A 79 -5.95 -3.85 -5.02
C ARG A 79 -5.98 -5.32 -5.35
N LEU A 80 -6.78 -6.07 -4.61
CA LEU A 80 -6.85 -7.51 -4.73
C LEU A 80 -7.86 -7.88 -5.82
N ASN A 81 -7.52 -8.85 -6.65
CA ASN A 81 -8.47 -9.52 -7.55
C ASN A 81 -8.87 -10.89 -6.97
N ASP A 82 -9.87 -11.54 -7.58
CA ASP A 82 -10.37 -12.85 -7.16
C ASP A 82 -9.26 -13.90 -7.04
N ASP A 83 -8.31 -13.93 -7.97
CA ASP A 83 -7.20 -14.89 -7.96
C ASP A 83 -6.26 -14.69 -6.76
N GLN A 84 -5.94 -13.44 -6.42
CA GLN A 84 -5.10 -13.10 -5.27
C GLN A 84 -5.81 -13.37 -3.93
N LEU A 85 -7.14 -13.21 -3.90
CA LEU A 85 -7.94 -13.59 -2.73
C LEU A 85 -7.96 -15.10 -2.54
N ARG A 86 -7.93 -15.89 -3.61
CA ARG A 86 -7.87 -17.35 -3.53
C ARG A 86 -6.50 -17.86 -3.06
N ASP A 87 -5.42 -17.15 -3.36
CA ASP A 87 -4.07 -17.50 -2.90
C ASP A 87 -3.75 -16.94 -1.50
N SER A 88 -4.35 -17.55 -0.48
CA SER A 88 -4.11 -17.18 0.92
C SER A 88 -2.65 -17.32 1.34
N ALA A 89 -1.90 -18.23 0.71
CA ALA A 89 -0.50 -18.49 1.05
C ALA A 89 0.37 -17.33 0.57
N TRP A 90 0.22 -16.92 -0.69
CA TRP A 90 0.89 -15.74 -1.23
C TRP A 90 0.55 -14.49 -0.42
N MET A 91 -0.73 -14.29 -0.12
CA MET A 91 -1.20 -13.13 0.63
C MET A 91 -0.56 -13.07 2.01
N SER A 92 -0.53 -14.20 2.72
CA SER A 92 0.00 -14.25 4.07
C SER A 92 1.48 -13.93 4.17
N HIS A 93 2.27 -14.53 3.29
CA HIS A 93 3.71 -14.34 3.30
C HIS A 93 4.11 -12.97 2.75
N SER A 94 3.56 -12.58 1.61
CA SER A 94 3.98 -11.36 0.90
C SER A 94 3.56 -10.10 1.65
N LEU A 95 2.33 -10.06 2.18
CA LEU A 95 1.85 -8.89 2.92
C LEU A 95 2.63 -8.71 4.24
N ASP A 96 2.89 -9.79 4.97
CA ASP A 96 3.69 -9.75 6.20
C ASP A 96 5.11 -9.26 5.91
N GLU A 97 5.74 -9.75 4.84
CA GLU A 97 7.08 -9.30 4.45
C GLU A 97 7.11 -7.83 4.00
N LEU A 98 6.13 -7.39 3.21
CA LEU A 98 5.97 -5.99 2.80
C LEU A 98 5.80 -5.08 4.01
N LEU A 99 4.95 -5.47 4.95
CA LEU A 99 4.77 -4.74 6.19
C LEU A 99 6.06 -4.76 7.01
N ALA A 100 6.76 -5.88 7.14
CA ALA A 100 8.01 -5.98 7.89
C ALA A 100 9.09 -4.99 7.38
N ARG A 101 9.11 -4.68 6.08
CA ARG A 101 10.05 -3.71 5.47
C ARG A 101 9.92 -2.28 6.00
N SER A 102 8.73 -1.87 6.46
CA SER A 102 8.55 -0.57 7.13
C SER A 102 9.24 -0.47 8.51
N MET A 103 9.79 -1.59 9.01
CA MET A 103 10.47 -1.69 10.31
C MET A 103 9.62 -1.20 11.49
N ARG A 104 9.93 -0.04 12.08
CA ARG A 104 9.21 0.54 13.22
C ARG A 104 8.43 1.80 12.84
N LEU A 105 8.37 2.13 11.55
CA LEU A 105 7.67 3.32 11.09
C LEU A 105 6.16 3.09 11.13
N PRO A 106 5.36 4.13 11.44
CA PRO A 106 3.91 4.05 11.35
C PRO A 106 3.47 3.76 9.91
N VAL A 107 2.58 2.79 9.73
CA VAL A 107 2.12 2.34 8.40
C VAL A 107 0.69 2.76 8.09
N SER A 108 0.45 3.13 6.84
CA SER A 108 -0.88 3.36 6.28
C SER A 108 -1.20 2.21 5.32
N ILE A 109 -2.21 1.42 5.66
CA ILE A 109 -2.60 0.23 4.93
C ILE A 109 -3.97 0.48 4.30
N SER A 110 -4.06 0.33 2.98
CA SER A 110 -5.31 0.38 2.23
C SER A 110 -5.45 -0.89 1.41
N ILE A 111 -6.37 -1.77 1.77
CA ILE A 111 -6.65 -3.00 1.03
C ILE A 111 -8.06 -2.91 0.47
N THR A 112 -8.16 -2.96 -0.85
CA THR A 112 -9.43 -2.86 -1.56
C THR A 112 -9.62 -4.02 -2.51
N ASP A 113 -10.80 -4.62 -2.48
CA ASP A 113 -11.25 -5.56 -3.49
C ASP A 113 -11.54 -4.85 -4.82
N ARG A 114 -11.07 -5.40 -5.93
CA ARG A 114 -11.22 -4.82 -7.28
C ARG A 114 -12.56 -5.21 -7.92
N ASP A 115 -13.09 -6.37 -7.61
CA ASP A 115 -14.19 -6.97 -8.37
C ASP A 115 -15.55 -6.72 -7.71
N ASN A 116 -16.05 -5.49 -7.85
CA ASN A 116 -17.46 -5.17 -7.61
C ASN A 116 -18.39 -5.72 -8.71
N ARG A 117 -18.03 -6.82 -9.37
CA ARG A 117 -18.88 -7.40 -10.41
C ARG A 117 -20.07 -8.03 -9.74
N GLU A 118 -21.24 -7.40 -9.91
CA GLU A 118 -22.53 -7.96 -9.54
C GLU A 118 -22.66 -9.36 -10.15
N GLY A 119 -22.57 -10.41 -9.32
CA GLY A 119 -22.71 -11.80 -9.73
C GLY A 119 -21.45 -12.66 -9.65
N ALA A 120 -20.29 -12.13 -9.24
CA ALA A 120 -19.17 -12.99 -8.85
C ALA A 120 -19.59 -13.81 -7.61
N GLU A 121 -19.35 -15.12 -7.64
CA GLU A 121 -19.59 -16.00 -6.49
C GLU A 121 -18.85 -15.41 -5.29
N LYS A 122 -19.58 -15.20 -4.19
CA LYS A 122 -19.02 -14.62 -2.97
C LYS A 122 -18.01 -15.60 -2.38
N HIS A 123 -16.75 -15.45 -2.71
CA HIS A 123 -15.68 -16.24 -2.10
C HIS A 123 -15.32 -15.66 -0.76
N ASP A 124 -15.21 -16.53 0.25
CA ASP A 124 -14.70 -16.17 1.57
C ASP A 124 -13.33 -15.50 1.43
N ALA A 125 -13.22 -14.26 1.86
CA ALA A 125 -11.94 -13.57 1.91
C ALA A 125 -11.00 -14.43 2.77
N PRO A 126 -9.76 -14.66 2.34
CA PRO A 126 -8.85 -15.52 3.07
C PRO A 126 -8.63 -14.92 4.46
N LEU A 127 -8.91 -15.71 5.50
CA LEU A 127 -8.72 -15.38 6.93
C LEU A 127 -7.32 -14.82 7.25
N ALA A 128 -6.37 -15.00 6.33
CA ALA A 128 -5.02 -14.48 6.39
C ALA A 128 -4.94 -12.94 6.44
N VAL A 129 -5.71 -12.21 5.63
CA VAL A 129 -5.57 -10.73 5.56
C VAL A 129 -5.90 -10.06 6.90
N PRO A 130 -7.05 -10.35 7.54
CA PRO A 130 -7.34 -9.84 8.88
C PRO A 130 -6.23 -10.16 9.89
N ALA A 131 -5.73 -11.40 9.91
CA ALA A 131 -4.71 -11.84 10.86
C ALA A 131 -3.41 -11.02 10.74
N ILE A 132 -2.95 -10.74 9.52
CA ILE A 132 -1.72 -9.96 9.28
C ILE A 132 -1.93 -8.50 9.63
N VAL A 133 -3.08 -7.92 9.26
CA VAL A 133 -3.43 -6.55 9.62
C VAL A 133 -3.44 -6.39 11.14
N ILE A 134 -4.08 -7.33 11.86
CA ILE A 134 -4.11 -7.35 13.33
C ILE A 134 -2.69 -7.43 13.90
N LYS A 135 -1.84 -8.34 13.38
CA LYS A 135 -0.43 -8.48 13.80
C LYS A 135 0.34 -7.16 13.72
N HIS A 136 0.03 -6.31 12.76
CA HIS A 136 0.70 -5.02 12.55
C HIS A 136 -0.07 -3.81 13.07
N LEU A 137 -1.24 -4.00 13.69
CA LEU A 137 -2.15 -2.94 14.08
C LEU A 137 -1.53 -1.96 15.08
N HIS A 138 -0.67 -2.45 15.97
CA HIS A 138 0.02 -1.65 16.99
C HIS A 138 0.87 -0.49 16.42
N ARG A 139 1.27 -0.58 15.14
CA ARG A 139 2.01 0.46 14.42
C ARG A 139 1.24 1.05 13.23
N SER A 140 0.00 0.64 13.01
CA SER A 140 -0.82 1.18 11.93
C SER A 140 -1.28 2.58 12.31
N ARG A 141 -0.97 3.55 11.44
CA ARG A 141 -1.45 4.93 11.53
C ARG A 141 -2.79 5.12 10.84
N SER A 142 -2.96 4.48 9.69
CA SER A 142 -4.20 4.52 8.92
C SER A 142 -4.51 3.12 8.42
N LEU A 143 -5.76 2.69 8.56
CA LEU A 143 -6.24 1.40 8.10
C LEU A 143 -7.52 1.59 7.31
N SER A 144 -7.49 1.24 6.02
CA SER A 144 -8.65 1.25 5.14
C SER A 144 -8.83 -0.14 4.55
N LEU A 145 -9.97 -0.76 4.83
CA LEU A 145 -10.29 -2.11 4.41
C LEU A 145 -11.64 -2.09 3.70
N SER A 146 -11.65 -2.51 2.43
CA SER A 146 -12.88 -2.69 1.67
C SER A 146 -12.92 -4.10 1.09
N PHE A 147 -13.58 -5.02 1.79
CA PHE A 147 -13.76 -6.40 1.37
C PHE A 147 -15.23 -6.71 1.16
N LEU A 148 -15.52 -7.51 0.14
CA LEU A 148 -16.85 -8.02 -0.15
C LEU A 148 -17.25 -9.07 0.89
N ASN A 149 -18.39 -8.85 1.55
CA ASN A 149 -19.20 -9.83 2.28
C ASN A 149 -18.65 -10.51 3.56
N HIS A 150 -17.35 -10.61 3.77
CA HIS A 150 -16.78 -11.39 4.89
C HIS A 150 -16.29 -10.50 6.01
N GLY A 151 -17.23 -9.69 6.50
CA GLY A 151 -16.99 -8.64 7.48
C GLY A 151 -15.88 -9.04 8.43
N LEU A 152 -14.77 -8.31 8.37
CA LEU A 152 -13.74 -8.38 9.38
C LEU A 152 -14.48 -8.19 10.70
N ASP A 153 -14.61 -9.27 11.47
CA ASP A 153 -15.33 -9.20 12.72
C ASP A 153 -14.58 -8.16 13.54
N VAL A 154 -15.24 -7.03 13.81
CA VAL A 154 -14.62 -5.94 14.57
C VAL A 154 -14.17 -6.48 15.94
N GLY A 155 -14.81 -7.54 16.43
CA GLY A 155 -14.39 -8.30 17.60
C GLY A 155 -13.03 -9.00 17.47
N GLN A 156 -12.43 -9.11 16.28
CA GLN A 156 -11.05 -9.58 16.09
C GLN A 156 -10.00 -8.47 16.23
N LEU A 157 -10.40 -7.19 16.12
CA LEU A 157 -9.53 -6.05 16.37
C LEU A 157 -9.36 -5.78 17.87
N THR A 158 -9.02 -6.83 18.63
CA THR A 158 -8.81 -6.74 20.09
C THR A 158 -7.44 -6.20 20.47
N GLN A 159 -6.50 -6.16 19.53
CA GLN A 159 -5.16 -5.67 19.81
C GLN A 159 -5.15 -4.14 19.92
N PRO A 160 -4.40 -3.57 20.89
CA PRO A 160 -4.27 -2.13 21.02
C PRO A 160 -3.60 -1.55 19.77
N ALA A 161 -4.18 -0.45 19.28
CA ALA A 161 -3.74 0.26 18.09
C ALA A 161 -3.37 1.72 18.45
N PRO A 162 -2.33 1.94 19.29
CA PRO A 162 -2.08 3.25 19.90
C PRO A 162 -1.74 4.37 18.91
N LEU A 163 -1.34 4.02 17.68
CA LEU A 163 -1.00 4.97 16.62
C LEU A 163 -2.13 5.17 15.59
N LEU A 164 -3.25 4.46 15.71
CA LEU A 164 -4.28 4.44 14.67
C LEU A 164 -5.10 5.73 14.67
N GLU A 165 -4.83 6.61 13.72
CA GLU A 165 -5.54 7.88 13.54
C GLU A 165 -6.81 7.71 12.68
N ILE A 166 -6.78 6.79 11.71
CA ILE A 166 -7.83 6.63 10.71
C ILE A 166 -8.19 5.15 10.58
N LEU A 167 -9.47 4.82 10.78
CA LEU A 167 -10.03 3.50 10.50
C LEU A 167 -11.22 3.65 9.55
N THR A 168 -11.08 3.10 8.35
CA THR A 168 -12.13 3.04 7.34
C THR A 168 -12.46 1.59 7.05
N LEU A 169 -13.66 1.17 7.42
CA LEU A 169 -14.17 -0.16 7.10
C LEU A 169 -15.34 0.02 6.12
N MET A 170 -15.14 -0.37 4.87
CA MET A 170 -16.17 -0.30 3.84
C MET A 170 -16.71 -1.71 3.57
N ARG A 171 -17.99 -1.91 3.87
CA ARG A 171 -18.71 -3.11 3.44
C ARG A 171 -19.15 -2.90 2.01
N CYS A 172 -18.62 -3.69 1.07
CA CYS A 172 -19.06 -3.61 -0.31
C CYS A 172 -20.37 -4.43 -0.47
N GLY A 173 -21.49 -3.72 -0.67
CA GLY A 173 -22.84 -4.31 -0.81
C GLY A 173 -23.96 -3.32 -0.41
N SER A 174 -24.68 -2.83 -1.43
CA SER A 174 -25.91 -2.00 -1.52
C SER A 174 -26.31 -0.93 -0.49
N ASP A 175 -25.77 -0.85 0.72
CA ASP A 175 -26.00 0.28 1.63
C ASP A 175 -24.69 0.61 2.35
N SER A 176 -23.92 1.53 1.76
CA SER A 176 -22.61 1.93 2.28
C SER A 176 -22.77 2.80 3.54
N ILE A 177 -22.80 2.15 4.70
CA ILE A 177 -22.60 2.86 5.97
C ILE A 177 -21.09 3.07 6.13
N SER A 178 -20.62 4.26 5.75
CA SER A 178 -19.26 4.70 6.08
C SER A 178 -19.23 5.14 7.55
N ASN A 179 -18.97 4.20 8.45
CA ASN A 179 -18.67 4.56 9.83
C ASN A 179 -17.20 4.95 9.92
N VAL A 180 -16.93 6.25 9.97
CA VAL A 180 -15.63 6.77 10.41
C VAL A 180 -15.63 6.71 11.93
N TYR A 181 -14.92 5.75 12.50
CA TYR A 181 -14.79 5.65 13.95
C TYR A 181 -13.66 6.59 14.41
N PRO A 182 -13.94 7.59 15.26
CA PRO A 182 -12.88 8.35 15.91
C PRO A 182 -12.08 7.41 16.83
N THR A 183 -10.75 7.58 16.86
CA THR A 183 -9.80 6.76 17.63
C THR A 183 -10.16 6.58 19.11
N ALA A 184 -10.98 7.46 19.69
CA ALA A 184 -11.37 7.43 21.10
C ALA A 184 -12.18 6.18 21.54
N CYS A 185 -12.59 5.31 20.61
CA CYS A 185 -13.37 4.11 20.93
C CYS A 185 -12.56 2.82 21.18
N PHE A 186 -11.22 2.84 21.04
CA PHE A 186 -10.37 1.63 21.12
C PHE A 186 -9.36 1.64 22.28
N LEU A 187 -9.61 2.44 23.33
CA LEU A 187 -8.83 2.47 24.57
C LEU A 187 -9.49 1.64 25.67
#